data_AF-A0A1M7YD21-F1
#
_entry.id   AF-A0A1M7YD21-F1
#
_cell.length_a   1.000
_cell.length_b   1.000
_cell.length_c   1.000
_cell.angle_alpha   90.00
_cell.angle_beta   90.00
_cell.angle_gamma   90.00
#
_symmetry.space_group_name_H-M   'P 1'
#
loop_
_entity.id
_entity.type
_entity.pdbx_description
1 polymer ?
#
loop_
_entity_poly.entity_id
_entity_poly.type
_entity_poly.pdbx_seq_one_letter_code
_entity_poly.pdbx_strand_id
1 'polypeptide(L)'
;MVEDTTAKTDAAEDCICGEGKVPDKEGRCVMPEVTFSTFVMSLNTSALYHLGEIRDPRTGQTNVDHDLARHAIDTLVMLQQKTKGNLSRDEEEMLKNIIYDVKLRFVKARK
;
A
#
# COMPACT_ATOMS: atom_id res chain seq x y z
N MET A 1 27.77 29.19 -12.85
CA MET A 1 28.26 29.34 -11.46
C MET A 1 27.13 29.97 -10.68
N VAL A 2 26.31 29.26 -9.92
CA VAL A 2 26.37 27.94 -9.25
C VAL A 2 24.87 27.58 -9.03
N GLU A 3 24.32 26.46 -9.50
CA GLU A 3 24.21 25.16 -8.78
C GLU A 3 23.76 25.31 -7.33
N ASP A 4 22.85 24.55 -6.73
CA ASP A 4 21.89 23.49 -7.03
C ASP A 4 21.21 23.22 -5.65
N THR A 5 20.09 22.49 -5.61
CA THR A 5 19.64 21.66 -4.47
C THR A 5 19.56 22.31 -3.06
N THR A 6 18.39 22.54 -2.48
CA THR A 6 17.50 21.47 -1.98
C THR A 6 16.26 22.14 -1.39
N ALA A 7 15.10 22.01 -2.05
CA ALA A 7 13.83 22.16 -1.37
C ALA A 7 13.65 20.91 -0.49
N LYS A 8 14.21 20.97 0.72
CA LYS A 8 13.93 20.01 1.79
C LYS A 8 12.47 20.20 2.21
N THR A 9 11.57 19.43 1.62
CA THR A 9 10.28 19.15 2.25
C THR A 9 10.54 18.06 3.29
N ASP A 10 11.10 18.49 4.42
CA ASP A 10 11.11 17.67 5.63
C ASP A 10 9.68 17.67 6.17
N ALA A 11 9.14 16.46 6.28
CA ALA A 11 7.78 16.16 6.68
C ALA A 11 7.51 16.43 8.16
N ALA A 12 6.22 16.57 8.48
CA ALA A 12 5.63 16.33 9.79
C ALA A 12 5.89 17.39 10.89
N GLU A 13 5.48 18.63 10.65
CA GLU A 13 4.93 19.46 11.75
C GLU A 13 3.43 19.12 11.88
N ASP A 14 3.00 18.90 13.12
CA ASP A 14 1.67 18.47 13.57
C ASP A 14 0.54 18.85 12.60
N CYS A 15 0.11 17.88 11.82
CA CYS A 15 -0.96 18.10 10.87
C CYS A 15 -2.28 18.21 11.64
N ILE A 16 -2.90 19.41 11.67
CA ILE A 16 -4.21 19.69 12.30
C ILE A 16 -5.38 19.06 11.51
N CYS A 17 -5.09 18.11 10.62
CA CYS A 17 -6.10 17.38 9.89
C CYS A 17 -6.51 16.15 10.71
N GLY A 18 -7.81 16.01 10.96
CA GLY A 18 -8.37 14.83 11.63
C GLY A 18 -8.03 13.52 10.89
N GLU A 19 -8.27 12.37 11.53
CA GLU A 19 -7.82 11.06 11.04
C GLU A 19 -8.08 10.85 9.55
N GLY A 20 -7.02 10.48 8.81
CA GLY A 20 -7.07 10.12 7.39
C GLY A 20 -7.06 11.29 6.41
N LYS A 21 -6.91 12.55 6.87
CA LYS A 21 -6.84 13.73 6.00
C LYS A 21 -5.44 14.34 5.98
N VAL A 22 -5.08 14.92 4.84
CA VAL A 22 -3.83 15.66 4.62
C VAL A 22 -4.12 17.05 4.03
N PRO A 23 -3.27 18.05 4.27
CA PRO A 23 -3.45 19.39 3.70
C PRO A 23 -3.18 19.35 2.21
N ASP A 24 -4.07 19.94 1.41
CA ASP A 24 -3.79 20.23 0.00
C ASP A 24 -2.83 21.42 -0.15
N LYS A 25 -2.50 21.78 -1.40
CA LYS A 25 -1.63 22.94 -1.70
C LYS A 25 -2.23 24.26 -1.20
N GLU A 26 -3.55 24.29 -0.99
CA GLU A 26 -4.31 25.42 -0.48
C GLU A 26 -4.53 25.37 1.05
N GLY A 27 -3.94 24.39 1.74
CA GLY A 27 -4.02 24.24 3.20
C GLY A 27 -5.34 23.66 3.73
N ARG A 28 -6.22 23.14 2.87
CA ARG A 28 -7.46 22.48 3.28
C ARG A 28 -7.22 21.02 3.57
N CYS A 29 -7.81 20.51 4.65
CA CYS A 29 -7.76 19.09 4.97
C CYS A 29 -8.64 18.27 4.03
N VAL A 30 -8.02 17.57 3.09
CA VAL A 30 -8.68 16.72 2.09
C VAL A 30 -8.30 15.26 2.25
N MET A 31 -9.07 14.37 1.62
CA MET A 31 -8.64 12.99 1.45
C MET A 31 -7.52 12.97 0.40
N PRO A 32 -6.39 12.27 0.65
CA PRO A 32 -5.33 12.16 -0.34
C PRO A 32 -5.85 11.53 -1.63
N GLU A 33 -5.28 11.95 -2.76
CA GLU A 33 -5.58 11.36 -4.05
C GLU A 33 -5.20 9.88 -4.07
N VAL A 34 -6.08 9.05 -4.63
CA VAL A 34 -5.80 7.63 -4.81
C VAL A 34 -5.03 7.45 -6.10
N THR A 35 -3.77 7.05 -5.98
CA THR A 35 -2.94 6.62 -7.11
C THR A 35 -3.00 5.10 -7.23
N PHE A 36 -2.60 4.57 -8.39
CA PHE A 36 -2.50 3.12 -8.55
C PHE A 36 -1.58 2.50 -7.49
N SER A 37 -0.46 3.15 -7.20
CA SER A 37 0.48 2.71 -6.17
C SER A 37 -0.12 2.69 -4.77
N THR A 38 -0.84 3.74 -4.36
CA THR A 38 -1.47 3.76 -3.02
C THR A 38 -2.59 2.73 -2.91
N PHE A 39 -3.33 2.49 -3.99
CA PHE A 39 -4.35 1.44 -4.06
C PHE A 39 -3.75 0.02 -3.97
N VAL A 40 -2.69 -0.28 -4.72
CA VAL A 40 -2.01 -1.59 -4.63
C VAL A 40 -1.40 -1.81 -3.25
N MET A 41 -0.83 -0.76 -2.64
CA MET A 41 -0.30 -0.83 -1.27
C MET A 41 -1.40 -1.12 -0.24
N SER A 42 -2.60 -0.56 -0.39
CA SER A 42 -3.71 -0.84 0.54
C SER A 42 -4.17 -2.30 0.44
N LEU A 43 -4.21 -2.87 -0.77
CA LEU A 43 -4.49 -4.30 -0.99
C LEU A 43 -3.39 -5.20 -0.41
N ASN A 44 -2.12 -4.81 -0.55
CA ASN A 44 -1.00 -5.50 0.07
C ASN A 44 -1.14 -5.54 1.60
N THR A 45 -1.44 -4.40 2.22
CA THR A 45 -1.70 -4.30 3.66
C THR A 45 -2.86 -5.20 4.09
N SER A 46 -3.95 -5.24 3.33
CA SER A 46 -5.07 -6.16 3.59
C SER A 46 -4.62 -7.63 3.53
N ALA A 47 -3.84 -8.01 2.52
CA ALA A 47 -3.32 -9.38 2.43
C ALA A 47 -2.41 -9.74 3.62
N LEU A 48 -1.52 -8.83 4.04
CA LEU A 48 -0.65 -9.03 5.20
C LEU A 48 -1.43 -9.10 6.51
N TYR A 49 -2.49 -8.30 6.66
CA TYR A 49 -3.40 -8.37 7.80
C TYR A 49 -4.06 -9.75 7.90
N HIS A 50 -4.62 -10.26 6.80
CA HIS A 50 -5.23 -11.59 6.76
C HIS A 50 -4.21 -12.74 6.92
N LEU A 51 -2.92 -12.49 6.68
CA LEU A 51 -1.83 -13.42 6.97
C LEU A 51 -1.38 -13.38 8.44
N GLY A 52 -1.93 -12.48 9.26
CA GLY A 52 -1.51 -12.27 10.65
C GLY A 52 -0.15 -11.57 10.80
N GLU A 53 0.40 -11.01 9.73
CA GLU A 53 1.66 -10.24 9.75
C GLU A 53 1.45 -8.84 10.35
N ILE A 54 0.20 -8.35 10.31
CA ILE A 54 -0.20 -7.07 10.91
C ILE A 54 -1.18 -7.37 12.05
N ARG A 55 -0.90 -6.79 13.22
CA ARG A 55 -1.79 -6.87 14.38
C ARG A 55 -2.95 -5.91 14.22
N ASP A 56 -4.13 -6.33 14.64
CA ASP A 56 -5.27 -5.44 14.76
C ASP A 56 -4.94 -4.30 15.74
N PRO A 57 -5.02 -3.02 15.33
CA PRO A 57 -4.63 -1.89 16.18
C PRO A 57 -5.58 -1.66 17.36
N ARG A 58 -6.81 -2.18 17.29
CA ARG A 58 -7.82 -2.04 18.34
C ARG A 58 -7.71 -3.15 19.39
N THR A 59 -7.41 -4.38 18.97
CA THR A 59 -7.37 -5.56 19.87
C THR A 59 -5.97 -6.06 20.18
N GLY A 60 -4.97 -5.67 19.39
CA GLY A 60 -3.59 -6.17 19.46
C GLY A 60 -3.43 -7.62 18.97
N GLN A 61 -4.50 -8.26 18.51
CA GLN A 61 -4.49 -9.66 18.10
C GLN A 61 -4.12 -9.82 16.62
N THR A 62 -3.41 -10.89 16.29
CA THR A 62 -3.22 -11.35 14.91
C THR A 62 -4.35 -12.31 14.57
N ASN A 63 -5.13 -12.01 13.53
CA ASN A 63 -6.13 -12.94 13.02
C ASN A 63 -5.66 -13.46 11.66
N VAL A 64 -5.53 -14.79 11.54
CA VAL A 64 -5.10 -15.43 10.31
C VAL A 64 -6.33 -15.99 9.61
N ASP A 65 -6.62 -15.44 8.43
CA ASP A 65 -7.67 -15.91 7.54
C ASP A 65 -7.06 -16.19 6.16
N HIS A 66 -6.76 -17.46 5.91
CA HIS A 66 -6.12 -17.87 4.67
C HIS A 66 -7.03 -17.70 3.45
N ASP A 67 -8.35 -17.76 3.60
CA ASP A 67 -9.28 -17.60 2.49
C ASP A 67 -9.32 -16.13 2.05
N LEU A 68 -9.39 -15.21 3.01
CA LEU A 68 -9.31 -13.77 2.73
C LEU A 68 -7.93 -13.35 2.23
N ALA A 69 -6.85 -13.90 2.78
CA ALA A 69 -5.50 -13.66 2.29
C ALA A 69 -5.35 -14.11 0.83
N ARG A 70 -5.87 -15.30 0.50
CA ARG A 70 -5.88 -15.80 -0.88
C ARG A 70 -6.69 -14.91 -1.80
N HIS A 71 -7.88 -14.50 -1.39
CA HIS A 71 -8.73 -13.60 -2.18
C HIS A 71 -8.04 -12.26 -2.48
N ALA A 72 -7.33 -11.69 -1.50
CA ALA A 72 -6.54 -10.47 -1.70
C ALA A 72 -5.40 -10.68 -2.72
N ILE A 73 -4.67 -11.81 -2.63
CA ILE A 73 -3.63 -12.18 -3.60
C ILE A 73 -4.22 -12.35 -5.01
N ASP A 74 -5.33 -13.06 -5.12
CA ASP A 74 -6.00 -13.30 -6.41
C ASP A 74 -6.48 -11.98 -7.03
N THR A 75 -6.92 -11.02 -6.20
CA THR A 75 -7.26 -9.65 -6.65
C THR A 75 -6.04 -8.93 -7.22
N LEU A 76 -4.89 -8.98 -6.55
CA LEU A 76 -3.63 -8.39 -7.04
C LEU A 76 -3.18 -9.03 -8.36
N VAL A 77 -3.29 -10.36 -8.48
CA VAL A 77 -2.95 -11.09 -9.71
C VAL A 77 -3.90 -10.71 -10.85
N MET A 78 -5.19 -10.61 -10.57
CA MET A 78 -6.19 -10.15 -11.55
C MET A 78 -5.86 -8.72 -12.02
N LEU A 79 -5.52 -7.81 -11.11
CA LEU A 79 -5.11 -6.45 -11.46
C LEU A 79 -3.91 -6.46 -12.42
N GLN A 80 -2.84 -7.21 -12.10
CA GLN A 80 -1.68 -7.34 -12.98
C GLN A 80 -2.05 -7.78 -14.40
N GLN A 81 -3.00 -8.71 -14.54
CA GLN A 81 -3.47 -9.16 -15.84
C GLN A 81 -4.30 -8.11 -16.57
N LYS A 82 -5.21 -7.42 -15.86
CA LYS A 82 -6.13 -6.44 -16.45
C LYS A 82 -5.48 -5.10 -16.77
N THR A 83 -4.42 -4.72 -16.07
CA THR A 83 -3.73 -3.44 -16.28
C THR A 83 -2.49 -3.56 -17.17
N LYS A 84 -2.18 -4.75 -17.70
CA LYS A 84 -1.03 -4.97 -18.57
C LYS A 84 -1.04 -4.01 -19.77
N GLY A 85 0.08 -3.32 -19.99
CA GLY A 85 0.23 -2.33 -21.05
C GLY A 85 -0.30 -0.93 -20.72
N ASN A 86 -0.95 -0.75 -19.56
CA ASN A 86 -1.43 0.54 -19.06
C ASN A 86 -0.63 1.06 -17.85
N LEU A 87 0.35 0.29 -17.37
CA LEU A 87 1.20 0.66 -16.23
C LEU A 87 2.48 1.32 -16.70
N SER A 88 2.95 2.30 -15.93
CA SER A 88 4.35 2.73 -16.00
C SER A 88 5.28 1.58 -15.54
N ARG A 89 6.57 1.68 -15.90
CA ARG A 89 7.56 0.68 -15.52
C ARG A 89 7.65 0.50 -14.00
N ASP A 90 7.61 1.60 -13.26
CA ASP A 90 7.72 1.58 -11.80
C ASP A 90 6.49 0.92 -11.15
N GLU A 91 5.28 1.20 -11.67
CA GLU A 91 4.04 0.56 -11.21
C GLU A 91 4.02 -0.94 -11.51
N GLU A 92 4.49 -1.34 -12.70
CA GLU A 92 4.59 -2.75 -13.08
C GLU A 92 5.59 -3.52 -12.20
N GLU A 93 6.79 -2.97 -12.00
CA GLU A 93 7.82 -3.56 -11.14
C GLU A 93 7.33 -3.64 -9.68
N MET A 94 6.72 -2.57 -9.16
CA MET A 94 6.15 -2.56 -7.81
C MET A 94 5.06 -3.62 -7.63
N LEU A 95 4.07 -3.69 -8.53
CA LEU A 95 2.99 -4.67 -8.45
C LEU A 95 3.53 -6.11 -8.51
N LYS A 96 4.49 -6.37 -9.40
CA LYS A 96 5.15 -7.67 -9.53
C LYS A 96 5.86 -8.08 -8.24
N ASN A 97 6.60 -7.15 -7.62
CA ASN A 97 7.32 -7.41 -6.38
C ASN A 97 6.37 -7.69 -5.21
N ILE A 98 5.28 -6.91 -5.10
CA ILE A 98 4.24 -7.12 -4.09
C ILE A 98 3.59 -8.50 -4.25
N ILE A 99 3.17 -8.86 -5.47
CA ILE A 99 2.55 -10.18 -5.72
C ILE A 99 3.49 -11.31 -5.34
N TYR A 100 4.79 -11.18 -5.65
CA TYR A 100 5.78 -12.19 -5.30
C TYR A 100 5.95 -12.33 -3.79
N ASP A 101 6.12 -11.23 -3.06
CA ASP A 101 6.32 -11.24 -1.60
C ASP A 101 5.12 -11.85 -0.87
N VAL A 102 3.91 -11.40 -1.18
CA VAL A 102 2.70 -11.89 -0.50
C VAL A 102 2.45 -13.36 -0.80
N LYS A 103 2.70 -13.83 -2.04
CA LYS A 103 2.62 -15.27 -2.37
C LYS A 103 3.62 -16.10 -1.57
N LEU A 104 4.86 -15.62 -1.43
CA LEU A 104 5.86 -16.32 -0.66
C LEU A 104 5.46 -16.42 0.82
N ARG A 105 4.95 -15.33 1.40
CA ARG A 105 4.43 -15.30 2.78
C ARG A 105 3.24 -16.24 2.96
N PHE A 106 2.30 -16.24 2.03
CA PHE A 106 1.15 -17.15 2.05
C PHE A 106 1.58 -18.62 2.04
N VAL A 107 2.58 -19.00 1.24
CA VAL A 107 3.12 -20.36 1.25
C VAL A 107 3.81 -20.69 2.57
N LYS A 108 4.53 -19.74 3.18
CA LYS A 108 5.16 -19.92 4.49
C LYS A 108 4.14 -20.08 5.61
N ALA A 109 3.08 -19.29 5.60
CA ALA A 109 2.02 -19.31 6.62
C ALA A 109 1.14 -20.57 6.57
N ARG A 110 1.15 -21.31 5.44
CA ARG A 110 0.42 -22.58 5.26
C ARG A 110 1.23 -23.82 5.64
N LYS A 111 2.48 -23.67 6.07
CA LYS A 111 3.32 -24.75 6.58
C LYS A 111 3.17 -24.87 8.08
#